data_AF-A0A7W4HDK5-F1
#
_entry.id   AF-A0A7W4HDK5-F1
#
_cell.length_a   1.000
_cell.length_b   1.000
_cell.length_c   1.000
_cell.angle_alpha   90.00
_cell.angle_beta   90.00
_cell.angle_gamma   90.00
#
_symmetry.space_group_name_H-M   'P 1'
#
loop_
_entity.id
_entity.type
_entity.pdbx_description
1 polymer ?
#
loop_
_entity_poly.entity_id
_entity_poly.type
_entity_poly.pdbx_seq_one_letter_code
_entity_poly.pdbx_strand_id
1 'polypeptide(L)'
;MRSVFLTKVLALGLAVAVSLPAVAKDDKNKKAAPEGFKFTDEVVVKTTSVKDQSRSGTCWSFAATGLLEAELLRMGKGEYDLSEMYFVRQNYHDKAEMYVRFQGKVNFAGGGSFADVFSVLSKYGALPEDAYRGLEYGEDTHVHGELDDVSLAYVNAVLRGGNKRLSTAWLRGFDGILDAYLGVVPTQVTYKGASYNAKSFAEHLGIKASDYVSFTSFNHHPFYEKFILEIPD
;
A
#
# COMPACT_ATOMS: atom_id res chain seq x y z
N MET A 1 -89.46 -50.21 9.39
CA MET A 1 -88.98 -50.83 10.64
C MET A 1 -88.37 -52.18 10.29
N ARG A 2 -87.04 -52.27 10.10
CA ARG A 2 -86.33 -53.55 9.91
C ARG A 2 -84.82 -53.35 10.15
N SER A 3 -84.29 -54.29 10.92
CA SER A 3 -82.93 -54.47 11.42
C SER A 3 -81.89 -54.73 10.32
N VAL A 4 -80.59 -54.66 10.66
CA VAL A 4 -79.64 -55.80 10.77
C VAL A 4 -78.20 -55.24 10.87
N PHE A 5 -77.38 -55.95 11.67
CA PHE A 5 -75.97 -55.73 12.02
C PHE A 5 -74.95 -56.00 10.88
N LEU A 6 -73.74 -55.44 11.10
CA LEU A 6 -72.39 -55.86 10.61
C LEU A 6 -72.14 -55.75 9.09
N THR A 7 -71.01 -55.22 8.60
CA THR A 7 -69.68 -55.83 8.67
C THR A 7 -68.62 -54.86 8.12
N LYS A 8 -67.40 -54.87 8.69
CA LYS A 8 -66.19 -54.21 8.15
C LYS A 8 -65.83 -54.73 6.75
N VAL A 9 -65.47 -53.84 5.83
CA VAL A 9 -64.56 -54.15 4.72
C VAL A 9 -63.55 -53.01 4.58
N LEU A 10 -62.28 -53.39 4.68
CA LEU A 10 -61.07 -52.66 4.30
C LEU A 10 -61.14 -52.18 2.85
N ALA A 11 -60.69 -50.95 2.59
CA ALA A 11 -60.04 -50.62 1.33
C ALA A 11 -58.98 -49.54 1.57
N LEU A 12 -57.74 -50.02 1.64
CA LEU A 12 -56.49 -49.28 1.75
C LEU A 12 -56.25 -48.54 0.42
N GLY A 13 -56.51 -47.24 0.38
CA GLY A 13 -56.24 -46.37 -0.77
C GLY A 13 -54.91 -45.64 -0.59
N LEU A 14 -53.90 -46.08 -1.32
CA LEU A 14 -52.52 -45.59 -1.33
C LEU A 14 -52.47 -44.08 -1.70
N ALA A 15 -52.23 -43.20 -0.73
CA ALA A 15 -51.97 -41.79 -0.98
C ALA A 15 -50.53 -41.59 -1.46
N VAL A 16 -50.31 -41.73 -2.77
CA VAL A 16 -49.06 -41.31 -3.41
C VAL A 16 -49.11 -39.79 -3.54
N ALA A 17 -48.47 -39.08 -2.61
CA ALA A 17 -48.15 -37.67 -2.79
C ALA A 17 -47.06 -37.58 -3.88
N VAL A 18 -47.49 -37.41 -5.13
CA VAL A 18 -46.58 -37.06 -6.22
C VAL A 18 -46.07 -35.64 -5.94
N SER A 19 -44.87 -35.54 -5.39
CA SER A 19 -44.10 -34.32 -5.38
C SER A 19 -43.78 -33.96 -6.83
N LEU A 20 -44.55 -33.03 -7.40
CA LEU A 20 -44.19 -32.39 -8.66
C LEU A 20 -42.80 -31.75 -8.47
N PRO A 21 -41.78 -32.08 -9.29
CA PRO A 21 -40.60 -31.24 -9.32
C PRO A 21 -41.06 -29.86 -9.76
N ALA A 22 -40.72 -28.83 -8.98
CA ALA A 22 -40.90 -27.46 -9.39
C ALA A 22 -40.15 -27.29 -10.72
N VAL A 23 -40.89 -27.23 -11.83
CA VAL A 23 -40.34 -26.85 -13.12
C VAL A 23 -39.97 -25.39 -12.96
N ALA A 24 -38.69 -25.14 -12.65
CA ALA A 24 -38.10 -23.84 -12.83
C ALA A 24 -38.40 -23.45 -14.28
N LYS A 25 -39.21 -22.40 -14.47
CA LYS A 25 -39.34 -21.78 -15.78
C LYS A 25 -37.93 -21.34 -16.14
N ASP A 26 -37.32 -22.02 -17.11
CA ASP A 26 -36.19 -21.48 -17.85
C ASP A 26 -36.68 -20.14 -18.42
N ASP A 27 -36.30 -19.06 -17.76
CA ASP A 27 -36.40 -17.72 -18.30
C ASP A 27 -35.53 -17.72 -19.56
N LYS A 28 -36.15 -18.01 -20.71
CA LYS A 28 -35.60 -17.85 -22.07
C LYS A 28 -35.28 -16.39 -22.41
N ASN A 29 -35.25 -15.53 -21.41
CA ASN A 29 -35.00 -14.10 -21.46
C ASN A 29 -33.84 -13.67 -20.56
N LYS A 30 -32.87 -14.58 -20.28
CA LYS A 30 -31.53 -14.14 -19.91
C LYS A 30 -30.93 -13.41 -21.11
N LYS A 31 -31.14 -12.08 -21.17
CA LYS A 31 -30.33 -11.19 -22.01
C LYS A 31 -28.87 -11.60 -21.78
N ALA A 32 -28.17 -11.94 -22.86
CA ALA A 32 -26.74 -12.16 -22.80
C ALA A 32 -26.12 -10.98 -22.03
N ALA A 33 -25.30 -11.28 -21.02
CA ALA A 33 -24.54 -10.24 -20.34
C ALA A 33 -23.85 -9.40 -21.43
N PRO A 34 -23.91 -8.06 -21.37
CA PRO A 34 -23.28 -7.23 -22.38
C PRO A 34 -21.84 -7.68 -22.55
N GLU A 35 -21.39 -7.89 -23.80
CA GLU A 35 -19.99 -8.22 -24.05
C GLU A 35 -19.14 -7.11 -23.41
N GLY A 36 -18.44 -7.45 -22.33
CA GLY A 36 -17.59 -6.51 -21.61
C GLY A 36 -16.38 -6.09 -22.44
N PHE A 37 -15.47 -5.33 -21.83
CA PHE A 37 -14.23 -4.94 -22.47
C PHE A 37 -13.35 -6.17 -22.77
N LYS A 38 -12.82 -6.23 -24.00
CA LYS A 38 -11.83 -7.21 -24.44
C LYS A 38 -10.53 -6.46 -24.72
N PHE A 39 -9.50 -6.69 -23.91
CA PHE A 39 -8.18 -6.12 -24.09
C PHE A 39 -7.26 -7.14 -24.76
N THR A 40 -6.30 -6.66 -25.56
CA THR A 40 -5.26 -7.49 -26.20
C THR A 40 -3.93 -6.82 -25.95
N ASP A 41 -2.99 -7.57 -25.40
CA ASP A 41 -1.66 -7.06 -25.12
C ASP A 41 -0.88 -6.89 -26.43
N GLU A 42 -0.42 -5.67 -26.72
CA GLU A 42 0.53 -5.42 -27.80
C GLU A 42 1.97 -5.54 -27.31
N VAL A 43 2.26 -4.98 -26.14
CA VAL A 43 3.57 -5.02 -25.48
C VAL A 43 3.34 -5.17 -23.97
N VAL A 44 4.02 -6.14 -23.36
CA VAL A 44 3.99 -6.36 -21.91
C VAL A 44 5.40 -6.14 -21.36
N VAL A 45 5.53 -5.18 -20.46
CA VAL A 45 6.76 -4.97 -19.68
C VAL A 45 6.71 -5.90 -18.46
N LYS A 46 7.86 -6.47 -18.10
CA LYS A 46 7.95 -7.33 -16.92
C LYS A 46 7.76 -6.51 -15.65
N THR A 47 6.92 -7.01 -14.76
CA THR A 47 6.70 -6.47 -13.41
C THR A 47 6.83 -7.60 -12.39
N THR A 48 6.96 -7.22 -11.13
CA THR A 48 6.81 -8.13 -9.98
C THR A 48 5.34 -8.40 -9.67
N SER A 49 5.08 -9.11 -8.58
CA SER A 49 3.74 -9.36 -8.06
C SER A 49 2.97 -8.07 -7.76
N VAL A 50 1.64 -8.15 -7.84
CA VAL A 50 0.76 -7.05 -7.40
C VAL A 50 0.88 -6.89 -5.88
N LYS A 51 1.10 -5.64 -5.44
CA LYS A 51 1.18 -5.24 -4.02
C LYS A 51 -0.12 -4.59 -3.56
N ASP A 52 -0.33 -4.54 -2.25
CA ASP A 52 -1.51 -3.94 -1.62
C ASP A 52 -1.13 -2.98 -0.49
N GLN A 53 -1.29 -1.68 -0.73
CA GLN A 53 -1.04 -0.62 0.27
C GLN A 53 -2.12 -0.56 1.37
N SER A 54 -3.24 -1.27 1.19
CA SER A 54 -4.38 -1.29 2.11
C SER A 54 -4.83 0.11 2.55
N ARG A 55 -5.17 0.30 3.81
CA ARG A 55 -5.69 1.54 4.41
C ARG A 55 -4.55 2.48 4.83
N SER A 56 -3.69 2.84 3.87
CA SER A 56 -2.60 3.79 4.06
C SER A 56 -2.47 4.77 2.88
N GLY A 57 -2.00 5.99 3.16
CA GLY A 57 -1.75 7.04 2.15
C GLY A 57 -0.47 6.87 1.34
N THR A 58 0.01 5.64 1.14
CA THR A 58 1.40 5.35 0.73
C THR A 58 1.55 4.95 -0.75
N CYS A 59 0.56 5.24 -1.59
CA CYS A 59 0.56 4.86 -3.01
C CYS A 59 1.82 5.31 -3.76
N TRP A 60 2.35 6.49 -3.41
CA TRP A 60 3.58 7.05 -3.96
C TRP A 60 4.78 6.14 -3.72
N SER A 61 4.84 5.50 -2.55
CA SER A 61 5.90 4.54 -2.21
C SER A 61 5.70 3.24 -2.96
N PHE A 62 4.51 2.65 -2.94
CA PHE A 62 4.21 1.40 -3.64
C PHE A 62 4.46 1.49 -5.15
N ALA A 63 3.98 2.55 -5.79
CA ALA A 63 4.14 2.70 -7.23
C ALA A 63 5.60 3.02 -7.63
N ALA A 64 6.34 3.83 -6.88
CA ALA A 64 7.76 4.07 -7.17
C ALA A 64 8.63 2.84 -6.84
N THR A 65 8.33 2.10 -5.78
CA THR A 65 9.01 0.83 -5.48
C THR A 65 8.76 -0.20 -6.58
N GLY A 66 7.51 -0.34 -7.06
CA GLY A 66 7.20 -1.19 -8.22
C GLY A 66 7.97 -0.79 -9.48
N LEU A 67 8.22 0.51 -9.70
CA LEU A 67 9.10 0.98 -10.77
C LEU A 67 10.56 0.55 -10.55
N LEU A 68 11.10 0.69 -9.33
CA LEU A 68 12.45 0.23 -9.00
C LEU A 68 12.60 -1.28 -9.23
N GLU A 69 11.61 -2.07 -8.83
CA GLU A 69 11.58 -3.52 -9.05
C GLU A 69 11.51 -3.90 -10.54
N ALA A 70 10.66 -3.21 -11.31
CA ALA A 70 10.61 -3.38 -12.76
C ALA A 70 11.93 -3.01 -13.45
N GLU A 71 12.62 -1.97 -12.96
CA GLU A 71 13.95 -1.59 -13.44
C GLU A 71 15.02 -2.62 -13.11
N LEU A 72 14.96 -3.26 -11.94
CA LEU A 72 15.83 -4.39 -11.61
C LEU A 72 15.62 -5.57 -12.55
N LEU A 73 14.37 -5.87 -12.92
CA LEU A 73 14.05 -6.86 -13.95
C LEU A 73 14.63 -6.45 -15.31
N ARG A 74 14.45 -5.19 -15.73
CA ARG A 74 14.99 -4.65 -17.00
C ARG A 74 16.51 -4.71 -17.05
N MET A 75 17.19 -4.44 -15.94
CA MET A 75 18.65 -4.45 -15.80
C MET A 75 19.24 -5.86 -15.63
N GLY A 76 18.41 -6.91 -15.62
CA GLY A 76 18.86 -8.29 -15.46
C GLY A 76 19.37 -8.62 -14.06
N LYS A 77 18.99 -7.84 -13.04
CA LYS A 77 19.35 -8.07 -11.63
C LYS A 77 18.53 -9.21 -11.01
N GLY A 78 17.40 -9.55 -11.61
CA GLY A 78 16.47 -10.55 -11.12
C GLY A 78 15.30 -9.91 -10.37
N GLU A 79 14.51 -10.76 -9.73
CA GLU A 79 13.35 -10.35 -8.94
C GLU A 79 13.76 -9.96 -7.53
N TYR A 80 13.23 -8.83 -7.06
CA TYR A 80 13.41 -8.29 -5.71
C TYR A 80 12.06 -7.86 -5.17
N ASP A 81 11.91 -7.97 -3.85
CA ASP A 81 10.79 -7.45 -3.09
C ASP A 81 11.36 -6.40 -2.13
N LEU A 82 11.14 -5.13 -2.44
CA LEU A 82 11.72 -4.00 -1.73
C LEU A 82 10.71 -3.44 -0.73
N SER A 83 11.19 -3.06 0.45
CA SER A 83 10.33 -2.51 1.50
C SER A 83 9.81 -1.12 1.14
N GLU A 84 8.52 -1.01 0.81
CA GLU A 84 7.84 0.29 0.72
C GLU A 84 7.89 1.01 2.07
N MET A 85 7.70 0.28 3.15
CA MET A 85 7.64 0.86 4.49
C MET A 85 8.96 1.49 4.92
N TYR A 86 10.09 1.02 4.41
CA TYR A 86 11.38 1.67 4.64
C TYR A 86 11.40 3.06 4.01
N PHE A 87 10.92 3.19 2.77
CA PHE A 87 10.81 4.49 2.10
C PHE A 87 9.84 5.43 2.82
N VAL A 88 8.67 4.90 3.22
CA VAL A 88 7.67 5.63 4.01
C VAL A 88 8.25 6.15 5.32
N ARG A 89 8.89 5.27 6.11
CA ARG A 89 9.49 5.65 7.40
C ARG A 89 10.50 6.77 7.26
N GLN A 90 11.41 6.64 6.30
CA GLN A 90 12.45 7.66 6.11
C GLN A 90 11.88 8.98 5.56
N ASN A 91 10.86 8.92 4.71
CA ASN A 91 10.16 10.10 4.26
C ASN A 91 9.43 10.79 5.42
N TYR A 92 8.74 10.05 6.30
CA TYR A 92 8.02 10.64 7.44
C TYR A 92 8.99 11.32 8.41
N HIS A 93 10.17 10.76 8.63
CA HIS A 93 11.25 11.41 9.39
C HIS A 93 11.64 12.77 8.77
N ASP A 94 11.94 12.79 7.47
CA ASP A 94 12.32 14.01 6.76
C ASP A 94 11.17 15.03 6.71
N LYS A 95 9.93 14.55 6.55
CA LYS A 95 8.72 15.38 6.54
C LYS A 95 8.45 16.01 7.90
N ALA A 96 8.70 15.31 9.01
CA ALA A 96 8.59 15.88 10.35
C ALA A 96 9.59 17.00 10.58
N GLU A 97 10.85 16.79 10.15
CA GLU A 97 11.88 17.84 10.17
C GLU A 97 11.48 19.04 9.32
N MET A 98 11.04 18.81 8.09
CA MET A 98 10.56 19.86 7.20
C MET A 98 9.39 20.63 7.82
N TYR A 99 8.35 19.94 8.28
CA TYR A 99 7.18 20.57 8.88
C TYR A 99 7.51 21.47 10.06
N VAL A 100 8.40 21.02 10.96
CA VAL A 100 8.87 21.83 12.09
C VAL A 100 9.67 23.05 11.62
N ARG A 101 10.58 22.87 10.65
CA ARG A 101 11.41 23.96 10.09
C ARG A 101 10.57 25.03 9.39
N PHE A 102 9.53 24.61 8.68
CA PHE A 102 8.58 25.49 8.00
C PHE A 102 7.44 25.97 8.93
N GLN A 103 7.58 25.79 10.25
CA GLN A 103 6.61 26.29 11.24
C GLN A 103 5.17 25.82 10.98
N GLY A 104 5.00 24.59 10.50
CA GLY A 104 3.72 24.00 10.17
C GLY A 104 3.01 24.61 8.96
N LYS A 105 3.76 25.26 8.06
CA LYS A 105 3.23 25.90 6.84
C LYS A 105 3.33 25.03 5.59
N VAL A 106 3.73 23.77 5.74
CA VAL A 106 3.75 22.74 4.70
C VAL A 106 2.81 21.60 5.10
N ASN A 107 2.45 20.74 4.16
CA ASN A 107 1.59 19.60 4.46
C ASN A 107 2.29 18.60 5.39
N PHE A 108 1.51 17.98 6.28
CA PHE A 108 1.96 16.83 7.07
C PHE A 108 0.85 15.78 7.07
N ALA A 109 0.98 14.84 6.14
CA ALA A 109 0.07 13.73 5.93
C ALA A 109 0.85 12.52 5.39
N GLY A 110 0.19 11.35 5.36
CA GLY A 110 0.81 10.11 4.90
C GLY A 110 1.15 10.03 3.41
N GLY A 111 0.67 11.01 2.62
CA GLY A 111 0.96 11.16 1.19
C GLY A 111 2.42 11.49 0.88
N GLY A 112 2.73 11.67 -0.40
CA GLY A 112 4.10 11.87 -0.89
C GLY A 112 4.16 11.77 -2.40
N SER A 113 5.37 11.87 -2.95
CA SER A 113 5.66 11.88 -4.37
C SER A 113 6.60 10.75 -4.77
N PHE A 114 6.66 10.43 -6.06
CA PHE A 114 7.69 9.48 -6.55
C PHE A 114 9.10 9.97 -6.26
N ALA A 115 9.32 11.29 -6.28
CA ALA A 115 10.62 11.89 -5.99
C ALA A 115 11.08 11.62 -4.55
N ASP A 116 10.15 11.38 -3.62
CA ASP A 116 10.49 11.03 -2.23
C ASP A 116 11.18 9.67 -2.13
N VAL A 117 10.72 8.65 -2.86
CA VAL A 117 11.40 7.34 -2.89
C VAL A 117 12.81 7.48 -3.44
N PHE A 118 13.02 8.26 -4.50
CA PHE A 118 14.36 8.49 -5.07
C PHE A 118 15.26 9.34 -4.15
N SER A 119 14.70 10.33 -3.46
CA SER A 119 15.40 11.09 -2.42
C SER A 119 15.85 10.18 -1.27
N VAL A 120 14.97 9.32 -0.77
CA VAL A 120 15.28 8.34 0.28
C VAL A 120 16.32 7.33 -0.22
N LEU A 121 16.16 6.80 -1.43
CA LEU A 121 17.14 5.90 -2.05
C LEU A 121 18.54 6.52 -2.07
N SER A 122 18.64 7.80 -2.44
CA SER A 122 19.91 8.51 -2.48
C SER A 122 20.48 8.83 -1.08
N LYS A 123 19.62 9.19 -0.12
CA LYS A 123 20.05 9.67 1.21
C LYS A 123 20.32 8.51 2.19
N TYR A 124 19.45 7.51 2.16
CA TYR A 124 19.33 6.45 3.15
C TYR A 124 19.54 5.05 2.58
N GLY A 125 19.20 4.82 1.31
CA GLY A 125 19.32 3.53 0.63
C GLY A 125 17.98 2.82 0.50
N ALA A 126 18.01 1.49 0.54
CA ALA A 126 16.82 0.63 0.43
C ALA A 126 16.99 -0.62 1.29
N LEU A 127 15.91 -1.30 1.61
CA LEU A 127 15.92 -2.60 2.31
C LEU A 127 14.97 -3.57 1.59
N PRO A 128 15.21 -4.89 1.70
CA PRO A 128 14.24 -5.89 1.26
C PRO A 128 13.02 -5.92 2.21
N GLU A 129 11.86 -6.31 1.68
CA GLU A 129 10.59 -6.34 2.43
C GLU A 129 10.66 -7.25 3.68
N ASP A 130 11.31 -8.40 3.56
CA ASP A 130 11.49 -9.34 4.67
C ASP A 130 12.27 -8.78 5.86
N ALA A 131 13.11 -7.77 5.64
CA ALA A 131 13.88 -7.10 6.67
C ALA A 131 13.16 -5.90 7.29
N TYR A 132 12.14 -5.35 6.64
CA TYR A 132 11.43 -4.18 7.13
C TYR A 132 9.98 -4.13 6.62
N ARG A 133 9.09 -4.90 7.24
CA ARG A 133 7.69 -5.02 6.79
C ARG A 133 6.79 -3.83 7.16
N GLY A 134 7.15 -3.06 8.20
CA GLY A 134 6.34 -1.93 8.66
C GLY A 134 4.97 -2.28 9.25
N LEU A 135 4.87 -3.40 9.97
CA LEU A 135 3.62 -3.94 10.54
C LEU A 135 3.73 -4.22 12.05
N GLU A 136 4.43 -3.37 12.80
CA GLU A 136 4.69 -3.56 14.24
C GLU A 136 3.56 -3.05 15.16
N TYR A 137 2.33 -2.89 14.64
CA TYR A 137 1.14 -2.40 15.37
C TYR A 137 -0.01 -3.42 15.44
N GLY A 138 0.25 -4.69 15.15
CA GLY A 138 -0.70 -5.79 15.37
C GLY A 138 -1.78 -5.96 14.29
N GLU A 139 -1.53 -5.41 13.09
CA GLU A 139 -2.38 -5.60 11.91
C GLU A 139 -1.68 -6.49 10.87
N ASP A 140 -2.46 -7.23 10.08
CA ASP A 140 -1.92 -8.07 9.00
C ASP A 140 -1.63 -7.29 7.71
N THR A 141 -2.21 -6.09 7.57
CA THR A 141 -2.06 -5.20 6.42
C THR A 141 -1.92 -3.75 6.87
N HIS A 142 -1.51 -2.86 5.98
CA HIS A 142 -1.25 -1.47 6.36
C HIS A 142 -2.53 -0.71 6.75
N VAL A 143 -2.58 -0.21 7.99
CA VAL A 143 -3.67 0.63 8.51
C VAL A 143 -3.07 1.83 9.25
N HIS A 144 -2.88 2.95 8.56
CA HIS A 144 -2.07 4.07 9.07
C HIS A 144 -2.86 5.20 9.72
N GLY A 145 -4.19 5.09 9.84
CA GLY A 145 -5.01 6.18 10.40
C GLY A 145 -4.56 6.65 11.79
N GLU A 146 -4.27 5.72 12.70
CA GLU A 146 -3.75 6.08 14.02
C GLU A 146 -2.34 6.66 13.97
N LEU A 147 -1.45 6.06 13.16
CA LEU A 147 -0.08 6.54 12.96
C LEU A 147 -0.08 7.99 12.44
N ASP A 148 -0.93 8.29 11.45
CA ASP A 148 -1.07 9.61 10.85
C ASP A 148 -1.51 10.66 11.90
N ASP A 149 -2.55 10.34 12.68
CA ASP A 149 -3.10 11.22 13.72
C ASP A 149 -2.09 11.49 14.84
N VAL A 150 -1.45 10.43 15.35
CA VAL A 150 -0.45 10.54 16.43
C VAL A 150 0.79 11.30 15.97
N SER A 151 1.25 11.04 14.75
CA SER A 151 2.41 11.72 14.16
C SER A 151 2.14 13.22 13.98
N LEU A 152 0.98 13.58 13.43
CA LEU A 152 0.58 14.98 13.25
C LEU A 152 0.43 15.70 14.60
N ALA A 153 -0.20 15.06 15.58
CA ALA A 153 -0.35 15.60 16.93
C ALA A 153 1.01 15.86 17.59
N TYR A 154 1.97 14.94 17.42
CA TYR A 154 3.32 15.08 17.95
C TYR A 154 4.04 16.31 17.38
N VAL A 155 4.13 16.43 16.04
CA VAL A 155 4.84 17.54 15.41
C VAL A 155 4.17 18.89 15.70
N ASN A 156 2.84 18.93 15.79
CA ASN A 156 2.10 20.12 16.23
C ASN A 156 2.41 20.50 17.68
N ALA A 157 2.57 19.53 18.58
CA ALA A 157 2.95 19.79 19.96
C ALA A 157 4.38 20.36 20.07
N VAL A 158 5.31 19.84 19.25
CA VAL A 158 6.68 20.37 19.15
C VAL A 158 6.66 21.82 18.66
N LEU A 159 5.86 22.13 17.64
CA LEU A 159 5.73 23.47 17.06
C LEU A 159 5.18 24.53 18.02
N ARG A 160 4.34 24.14 19.00
CA ARG A 160 3.86 25.06 20.04
C ARG A 160 5.03 25.68 20.83
N GLY A 161 6.20 25.03 20.84
CA GLY A 161 7.44 25.64 21.31
C GLY A 161 7.39 26.04 22.79
N GLY A 162 6.75 25.24 23.65
CA GLY A 162 6.54 25.56 25.07
C GLY A 162 7.84 25.91 25.83
N ASN A 163 8.98 25.38 25.39
CA ASN A 163 10.30 25.66 25.95
C ASN A 163 11.04 26.84 25.28
N LYS A 164 10.39 27.58 24.37
CA LYS A 164 10.96 28.65 23.51
C LYS A 164 12.17 28.22 22.65
N ARG A 165 12.48 26.93 22.63
CA ARG A 165 13.50 26.29 21.81
C ARG A 165 13.10 24.84 21.54
N LEU A 166 13.55 24.29 20.41
CA LEU A 166 13.43 22.87 20.13
C LEU A 166 14.30 22.07 21.12
N SER A 167 13.76 20.99 21.67
CA SER A 167 14.56 20.09 22.50
C SER A 167 15.56 19.33 21.63
N THR A 168 16.64 18.81 22.19
CA THR A 168 17.53 17.90 21.44
C THR A 168 16.90 16.52 21.26
N ALA A 169 15.70 16.27 21.80
CA ALA A 169 15.05 14.98 21.85
C ALA A 169 13.84 14.85 20.93
N TRP A 170 13.27 15.96 20.42
CA TRP A 170 11.98 15.92 19.72
C TRP A 170 12.01 15.02 18.48
N LEU A 171 13.07 15.07 17.66
CA LEU A 171 13.13 14.25 16.46
C LEU A 171 13.31 12.76 16.80
N ARG A 172 14.12 12.44 17.81
CA ARG A 172 14.23 11.07 18.34
C ARG A 172 12.92 10.56 18.96
N GLY A 173 12.14 11.44 19.57
CA GLY A 173 10.83 11.09 20.10
C GLY A 173 9.82 10.80 18.98
N PHE A 174 9.89 11.55 17.88
CA PHE A 174 9.12 11.25 16.66
C PHE A 174 9.57 9.92 16.03
N ASP A 175 10.88 9.69 15.91
CA ASP A 175 11.43 8.40 15.47
C ASP A 175 10.95 7.24 16.36
N GLY A 176 10.84 7.45 17.67
CA GLY A 176 10.28 6.43 18.57
C GLY A 176 8.82 6.09 18.29
N ILE A 177 8.02 7.02 17.77
CA ILE A 177 6.68 6.72 17.26
C ILE A 177 6.81 5.88 16.00
N LEU A 178 7.60 6.31 15.02
CA LEU A 178 7.79 5.54 13.79
C LEU A 178 8.30 4.12 14.08
N ASP A 179 9.25 3.97 14.99
CA ASP A 179 9.81 2.67 15.37
C ASP A 179 8.77 1.78 16.07
N ALA A 180 7.83 2.36 16.81
CA ALA A 180 6.75 1.61 17.47
C ALA A 180 5.72 1.05 16.48
N TYR A 181 5.44 1.75 15.38
CA TYR A 181 4.46 1.30 14.37
C TYR A 181 5.14 0.58 13.20
N LEU A 182 6.18 1.15 12.62
CA LEU A 182 6.83 0.63 11.42
C LEU A 182 8.04 -0.27 11.75
N GLY A 183 8.43 -0.35 13.02
CA GLY A 183 9.58 -1.12 13.44
C GLY A 183 10.89 -0.33 13.40
N VAL A 184 11.85 -0.79 14.20
CA VAL A 184 13.19 -0.22 14.26
C VAL A 184 13.93 -0.55 12.98
N VAL A 185 14.51 0.46 12.33
CA VAL A 185 15.32 0.26 11.12
C VAL A 185 16.54 -0.61 11.44
N PRO A 186 16.71 -1.78 10.81
CA PRO A 186 17.85 -2.65 11.07
C PRO A 186 19.15 -1.97 10.60
N THR A 187 20.19 -2.07 11.42
CA THR A 187 21.52 -1.56 11.07
C THR A 187 22.24 -2.46 10.06
N GLN A 188 21.91 -3.75 10.07
CA GLN A 188 22.42 -4.78 9.17
C GLN A 188 21.32 -5.82 8.90
N VAL A 189 21.28 -6.32 7.66
CA VAL A 189 20.37 -7.36 7.20
C VAL A 189 21.17 -8.41 6.44
N THR A 190 20.80 -9.67 6.57
CA THR A 190 21.41 -10.73 5.76
C THR A 190 20.51 -11.01 4.56
N TYR A 191 21.01 -10.78 3.36
CA TYR A 191 20.30 -11.06 2.12
C TYR A 191 21.14 -11.97 1.23
N LYS A 192 20.57 -13.13 0.86
CA LYS A 192 21.22 -14.17 0.04
C LYS A 192 22.65 -14.54 0.50
N GLY A 193 22.85 -14.61 1.82
CA GLY A 193 24.11 -15.01 2.44
C GLY A 193 25.17 -13.91 2.59
N ALA A 194 24.87 -12.67 2.20
CA ALA A 194 25.73 -11.51 2.43
C ALA A 194 25.06 -10.50 3.38
N SER A 195 25.86 -9.76 4.13
CA SER A 195 25.41 -8.75 5.09
C SER A 195 25.42 -7.36 4.47
N TYR A 196 24.32 -6.62 4.64
CA TYR A 196 24.14 -5.28 4.09
C TYR A 196 23.52 -4.34 5.12
N ASN A 197 23.90 -3.06 5.07
CA ASN A 197 23.04 -1.99 5.59
C ASN A 197 22.21 -1.41 4.44
N ALA A 198 21.29 -0.49 4.73
CA ALA A 198 20.40 0.05 3.69
C ALA A 198 21.15 0.71 2.51
N LYS A 199 22.28 1.39 2.77
CA LYS A 199 23.10 2.00 1.72
C LYS A 199 23.80 0.96 0.86
N SER A 200 24.50 0.02 1.49
CA SER A 200 25.23 -1.02 0.75
C SER A 200 24.28 -1.98 0.03
N PHE A 201 23.05 -2.16 0.53
CA PHE A 201 22.01 -2.87 -0.19
C PHE A 201 21.59 -2.12 -1.46
N ALA A 202 21.31 -0.82 -1.37
CA ALA A 202 21.01 0.00 -2.56
C ALA A 202 22.17 0.02 -3.58
N GLU A 203 23.42 0.05 -3.12
CA GLU A 203 24.60 -0.07 -3.99
C GLU A 203 24.65 -1.44 -4.69
N HIS A 204 24.30 -2.51 -3.99
CA HIS A 204 24.20 -3.86 -4.56
C HIS A 204 23.13 -3.96 -5.66
N LEU A 205 21.97 -3.31 -5.46
CA LEU A 205 20.92 -3.19 -6.47
C LEU A 205 21.46 -2.51 -7.74
N GLY A 206 22.35 -1.54 -7.58
CA GLY A 206 22.99 -0.81 -8.67
C GLY A 206 22.07 0.23 -9.34
N ILE A 207 20.99 0.62 -8.65
CA ILE A 207 20.08 1.68 -9.08
C ILE A 207 20.59 3.02 -8.55
N LYS A 208 20.52 4.07 -9.37
CA LYS A 208 20.87 5.43 -8.97
C LYS A 208 19.69 6.35 -9.21
N ALA A 209 19.33 7.15 -8.19
CA ALA A 209 18.30 8.16 -8.31
C ALA A 209 18.56 9.16 -9.46
N SER A 210 19.84 9.40 -9.81
CA SER A 210 20.25 10.28 -10.92
C SER A 210 19.83 9.80 -12.30
N ASP A 211 19.45 8.53 -12.45
CA ASP A 211 19.10 7.95 -13.74
C ASP A 211 17.60 8.16 -14.07
N TYR A 212 16.83 8.71 -13.13
CA TYR A 212 15.39 8.95 -13.25
C TYR A 212 15.08 10.44 -13.31
N VAL A 213 14.13 10.80 -14.18
CA VAL A 213 13.70 12.19 -14.38
C VAL A 213 12.17 12.22 -14.37
N SER A 214 11.61 13.18 -13.64
CA SER A 214 10.16 13.44 -13.65
C SER A 214 9.79 14.39 -14.77
N PHE A 215 8.69 14.08 -15.47
CA PHE A 215 8.12 14.92 -16.51
C PHE A 215 6.70 15.32 -16.12
N THR A 216 6.31 16.52 -16.53
CA THR A 216 4.96 17.05 -16.35
C THR A 216 4.58 17.92 -17.55
N SER A 217 3.30 18.32 -17.64
CA SER A 217 2.79 19.13 -18.74
C SER A 217 1.72 20.10 -18.24
N PHE A 218 2.15 21.34 -17.97
CA PHE A 218 1.30 22.46 -17.58
C PHE A 218 1.67 23.71 -18.37
N ASN A 219 0.76 24.68 -18.43
CA ASN A 219 0.93 25.92 -19.19
C ASN A 219 1.21 27.17 -18.32
N HIS A 220 1.31 27.04 -16.99
CA HIS A 220 1.68 28.14 -16.09
C HIS A 220 3.20 28.34 -15.94
N HIS A 221 4.00 27.40 -16.46
CA HIS A 221 5.45 27.53 -16.64
C HIS A 221 5.82 27.34 -18.12
N PRO A 222 6.95 27.88 -18.59
CA PRO A 222 7.46 27.62 -19.94
C PRO A 222 7.73 26.13 -20.17
N PHE A 223 7.42 25.63 -21.37
CA PHE A 223 7.84 24.29 -21.77
C PHE A 223 9.37 24.17 -21.81
N TYR A 224 9.87 22.96 -21.56
CA TYR A 224 11.29 22.61 -21.53
C TYR A 224 12.13 23.26 -20.41
N GLU A 225 11.47 23.83 -19.40
CA GLU A 225 12.10 24.31 -18.18
C GLU A 225 11.78 23.41 -16.98
N LYS A 226 12.66 23.40 -15.97
CA LYS A 226 12.42 22.70 -14.70
C LYS A 226 11.65 23.63 -13.76
N PHE A 227 10.65 23.09 -13.07
CA PHE A 227 10.00 23.77 -11.95
C PHE A 227 9.61 22.75 -10.87
N ILE A 228 9.36 23.25 -9.65
CA ILE A 228 8.84 22.45 -8.54
C ILE A 228 7.32 22.41 -8.70
N LEU A 229 6.74 21.22 -8.80
CA LEU A 229 5.30 21.08 -8.89
C LEU A 229 4.64 21.60 -7.59
N GLU A 230 3.81 22.63 -7.69
CA GLU A 230 3.25 23.34 -6.53
C GLU A 230 2.05 22.63 -5.90
N ILE A 231 2.27 21.39 -5.46
CA ILE A 231 1.28 20.57 -4.75
C ILE A 231 1.72 20.28 -3.31
N PRO A 232 0.81 19.87 -2.41
CA PRO A 232 1.13 19.70 -0.99
C PRO A 232 2.14 18.59 -0.68
N ASP A 233 2.24 17.56 -1.52
CA ASP A 233 3.07 16.35 -1.34
C ASP A 233 4.27 16.33 -2.29
#